data_AF-A0A0F9B303-F1
#
_entry.id   AF-A0A0F9B303-F1
#
_cell.length_a   1.000
_cell.length_b   1.000
_cell.length_c   1.000
_cell.angle_alpha   90.00
_cell.angle_beta   90.00
_cell.angle_gamma   90.00
#
_symmetry.space_group_name_H-M   'P 1'
#
loop_
_entity.id
_entity.type
_entity.pdbx_description
1 polymer ?
#
loop_
_entity_poly.entity_id
_entity_poly.type
_entity_poly.pdbx_seq_one_letter_code
_entity_poly.pdbx_strand_id
1 'polypeptide(L)'
;DKNFFSKVLIGEGSLTKRLFLEFYEKEESAFLRKLSFTSYAKVIIGYEKEGLKGLELSCDNFLLEYIKKTKFITAGLEVLIAYLIAKENEINLLRSVLTGKINEIPAQMIRERLRETFV
;
A
#
# COMPACT_ATOMS: atom_id res chain seq x y z
N ASP A 1 20.33 -0.72 13.34
CA ASP A 1 20.58 -1.78 14.34
C ASP A 1 19.68 -2.97 14.03
N LYS A 2 20.29 -4.11 13.71
CA LYS A 2 19.60 -5.36 13.35
C LYS A 2 18.81 -5.94 14.53
N ASN A 3 19.26 -5.69 15.77
CA ASN A 3 18.56 -6.14 16.98
C ASN A 3 17.28 -5.35 17.24
N PHE A 4 17.26 -4.05 16.90
CA PHE A 4 16.02 -3.28 16.92
C PHE A 4 15.08 -3.73 15.80
N PHE A 5 15.61 -3.90 14.58
CA PHE A 5 14.83 -4.31 13.42
C PHE A 5 14.10 -5.65 13.63
N SER A 6 14.76 -6.65 14.23
CA SER A 6 14.13 -7.95 14.52
C SER A 6 12.96 -7.86 15.53
N LYS A 7 13.01 -6.91 16.46
CA LYS A 7 11.97 -6.69 17.47
C LYS A 7 10.73 -6.01 16.90
N VAL A 8 10.89 -5.09 15.95
CA VAL A 8 9.77 -4.31 15.38
C VAL A 8 9.04 -5.01 14.23
N LEU A 9 9.66 -6.05 13.63
CA LEU A 9 9.00 -6.81 12.57
C LEU A 9 7.78 -7.57 13.12
N ILE A 10 6.71 -7.57 12.34
CA ILE A 10 5.49 -8.35 12.56
C ILE A 10 5.73 -9.77 12.01
N GLY A 11 5.22 -10.80 12.69
CA GLY A 11 5.51 -12.21 12.36
C GLY A 11 4.53 -12.84 11.38
N GLU A 12 3.38 -12.21 11.26
CA GLU A 12 2.21 -12.64 10.52
C GLU A 12 2.27 -12.18 9.06
N GLY A 13 1.45 -12.83 8.22
CA GLY A 13 1.35 -12.51 6.79
C GLY A 13 2.21 -13.42 5.92
N SER A 14 2.30 -13.07 4.63
CA SER A 14 3.00 -13.88 3.63
C SER A 14 4.51 -13.61 3.56
N LEU A 15 4.97 -12.47 4.10
CA LEU A 15 6.38 -12.10 4.16
C LEU A 15 6.93 -12.42 5.55
N THR A 16 7.80 -13.42 5.64
CA THR A 16 8.36 -13.86 6.93
C THR A 16 9.41 -12.89 7.46
N LYS A 17 9.56 -12.79 8.79
CA LYS A 17 10.66 -12.04 9.44
C LYS A 17 12.03 -12.44 8.90
N ARG A 18 12.21 -13.73 8.61
CA ARG A 18 13.45 -14.28 8.05
C ARG A 18 13.81 -13.60 6.72
N LEU A 19 12.83 -13.35 5.86
CA LEU A 19 13.03 -12.65 4.60
C LEU A 19 13.64 -11.26 4.85
N PHE A 20 13.02 -10.45 5.71
CA PHE A 20 13.52 -9.10 5.99
C PHE A 20 14.91 -9.11 6.64
N LEU A 21 15.18 -10.04 7.56
CA LEU A 21 16.48 -10.16 8.21
C LEU A 21 17.60 -10.63 7.28
N GLU A 22 17.28 -11.49 6.31
CA GLU A 22 18.21 -11.97 5.29
C GLU A 22 18.65 -10.83 4.37
N PHE A 23 17.74 -9.91 4.04
CA PHE A 23 18.00 -8.80 3.13
C PHE A 23 18.39 -7.48 3.83
N TYR A 24 18.49 -7.45 5.16
CA TYR A 24 18.76 -6.22 5.93
C TYR A 24 20.06 -5.49 5.54
N GLU A 25 21.12 -6.25 5.21
CA GLU A 25 22.43 -5.72 4.80
C GLU A 25 22.71 -5.95 3.32
N LYS A 26 21.74 -6.49 2.57
CA LYS A 26 21.86 -6.72 1.13
C LYS A 26 21.49 -5.46 0.38
N GLU A 27 21.91 -5.40 -0.88
CA GLU A 27 21.46 -4.34 -1.77
C GLU A 27 19.94 -4.34 -1.92
N GLU A 28 19.39 -3.14 -1.97
CA GLU A 28 17.96 -2.89 -2.20
C GLU A 28 17.46 -3.59 -3.46
N SER A 29 18.26 -3.57 -4.55
CA SER A 29 17.93 -4.22 -5.81
C SER A 29 17.65 -5.72 -5.64
N ALA A 30 18.38 -6.40 -4.75
CA ALA A 30 18.19 -7.82 -4.46
C ALA A 30 16.90 -8.07 -3.69
N PHE A 31 16.53 -7.16 -2.79
CA PHE A 31 15.29 -7.24 -2.02
C PHE A 31 14.07 -7.01 -2.92
N LEU A 32 14.09 -5.97 -3.76
CA LEU A 32 13.01 -5.66 -4.70
C LEU A 32 12.78 -6.81 -5.68
N ARG A 33 13.86 -7.38 -6.24
CA ARG A 33 13.78 -8.59 -7.09
C ARG A 33 13.14 -9.77 -6.36
N LYS A 34 13.39 -9.93 -5.05
CA LYS A 34 12.76 -11.03 -4.29
C LYS A 34 11.28 -10.78 -4.07
N LEU A 35 10.88 -9.53 -3.80
CA LEU A 35 9.48 -9.14 -3.60
C LEU A 35 8.66 -9.18 -4.89
N SER A 36 9.25 -8.97 -6.05
CA SER A 36 8.54 -9.04 -7.34
C SER A 36 8.06 -10.45 -7.70
N PHE A 37 8.59 -11.50 -7.07
CA PHE A 37 8.08 -12.88 -7.18
C PHE A 37 7.00 -13.24 -6.14
N THR A 38 6.47 -12.26 -5.42
CA THR A 38 5.41 -12.45 -4.42
C THR A 38 4.09 -11.81 -4.87
N SER A 39 3.05 -11.89 -4.04
CA SER A 39 1.79 -11.16 -4.26
C SER A 39 1.97 -9.64 -4.36
N TYR A 40 3.11 -9.10 -3.91
CA TYR A 40 3.42 -7.68 -3.91
C TYR A 40 4.07 -7.18 -5.21
N ALA A 41 4.13 -7.98 -6.28
CA ALA A 41 4.72 -7.57 -7.56
C ALA A 41 4.20 -6.21 -8.07
N LYS A 42 2.88 -5.97 -7.99
CA LYS A 42 2.25 -4.68 -8.37
C LYS A 42 2.79 -3.50 -7.55
N VAL A 43 3.03 -3.72 -6.26
CA VAL A 43 3.57 -2.72 -5.34
C VAL A 43 5.01 -2.37 -5.73
N ILE A 44 5.82 -3.37 -6.09
CA ILE A 44 7.21 -3.16 -6.54
C ILE A 44 7.26 -2.39 -7.85
N ILE A 45 6.37 -2.67 -8.80
CA ILE A 45 6.27 -1.90 -10.05
C ILE A 45 5.99 -0.42 -9.76
N GLY A 46 5.14 -0.14 -8.77
CA GLY A 46 4.90 1.23 -8.29
C GLY A 46 6.16 1.90 -7.76
N TYR A 47 6.90 1.19 -6.91
CA TYR A 47 8.17 1.67 -6.38
C TYR A 47 9.20 1.95 -7.47
N GLU A 48 9.35 1.07 -8.46
CA GLU A 48 10.30 1.27 -9.55
C GLU A 48 9.97 2.50 -10.43
N LYS A 49 8.69 2.90 -10.49
CA LYS A 49 8.26 4.07 -11.26
C LYS A 49 8.52 5.40 -10.55
N GLU A 50 8.20 5.50 -9.27
CA GLU A 50 8.19 6.79 -8.54
C GLU A 50 8.81 6.73 -7.14
N GLY A 51 9.59 5.69 -6.84
CA GLY A 51 10.18 5.45 -5.53
C GLY A 51 9.13 5.31 -4.43
N LEU A 52 9.39 5.88 -3.26
CA LEU A 52 8.51 5.78 -2.10
C LEU A 52 7.09 6.32 -2.36
N LYS A 53 6.93 7.31 -3.25
CA LYS A 53 5.60 7.85 -3.60
C LYS A 53 4.77 6.81 -4.36
N GLY A 54 5.38 6.15 -5.34
CA GLY A 54 4.73 5.10 -6.12
C GLY A 54 4.48 3.84 -5.29
N LEU A 55 5.34 3.56 -4.31
CA LEU A 55 5.12 2.51 -3.32
C LEU A 55 3.89 2.77 -2.47
N GLU A 56 3.76 3.97 -1.90
CA GLU A 56 2.61 4.35 -1.06
C GLU A 56 1.30 4.16 -1.85
N LEU A 57 1.20 4.80 -3.01
CA LEU A 57 0.03 4.70 -3.89
C LEU A 57 -0.30 3.25 -4.26
N SER A 58 0.72 2.45 -4.59
CA SER A 58 0.51 1.06 -5.01
C SER A 58 0.15 0.15 -3.84
N CYS A 59 0.66 0.40 -2.65
CA CYS A 59 0.24 -0.28 -1.42
C CYS A 59 -1.24 -0.01 -1.12
N ASP A 60 -1.67 1.24 -1.21
CA ASP A 60 -3.07 1.62 -0.98
C ASP A 60 -4.00 0.97 -2.00
N ASN A 61 -3.65 1.02 -3.28
CA ASN A 61 -4.41 0.38 -4.34
C ASN A 61 -4.45 -1.14 -4.17
N PHE A 62 -3.33 -1.77 -3.80
CA PHE A 62 -3.28 -3.20 -3.51
C PHE A 62 -4.21 -3.60 -2.35
N LEU A 63 -4.22 -2.81 -1.27
CA LEU A 63 -5.11 -3.04 -0.13
C LEU A 63 -6.58 -2.86 -0.53
N LEU A 64 -6.90 -1.83 -1.31
CA LEU A 64 -8.25 -1.61 -1.84
C LEU A 64 -8.70 -2.77 -2.74
N GLU A 65 -7.86 -3.24 -3.66
CA GLU A 65 -8.14 -4.41 -4.49
C GLU A 65 -8.42 -5.66 -3.64
N TYR A 66 -7.65 -5.86 -2.56
CA TYR A 66 -7.86 -6.95 -1.63
C TYR A 66 -9.22 -6.85 -0.94
N ILE A 67 -9.59 -5.66 -0.46
CA ILE A 67 -10.86 -5.44 0.25
C ILE A 67 -12.05 -5.50 -0.72
N LYS A 68 -11.91 -5.06 -1.98
CA LYS A 68 -12.98 -5.17 -2.99
C LYS A 68 -13.49 -6.60 -3.19
N LYS A 69 -12.71 -7.63 -2.83
CA LYS A 69 -13.14 -9.05 -2.86
C LYS A 69 -14.30 -9.34 -1.90
N THR A 70 -14.47 -8.55 -0.84
CA THR A 70 -15.59 -8.73 0.10
C THR A 70 -16.94 -8.36 -0.51
N LYS A 71 -16.98 -7.69 -1.68
CA LYS A 71 -18.23 -7.42 -2.42
C LYS A 71 -18.99 -8.70 -2.78
N PHE A 72 -18.31 -9.85 -2.82
CA PHE A 72 -18.93 -11.16 -3.09
C PHE A 72 -19.38 -11.90 -1.83
N ILE A 73 -19.16 -11.32 -0.64
CA ILE A 73 -19.57 -11.88 0.66
C ILE A 73 -20.86 -11.17 1.08
N THR A 74 -21.90 -11.94 1.39
CA THR A 74 -23.24 -11.40 1.68
C THR A 74 -23.47 -11.01 3.14
N ALA A 75 -22.70 -11.60 4.07
CA ALA A 75 -22.79 -11.30 5.50
C ALA A 75 -21.47 -11.68 6.19
N GLY A 76 -21.16 -11.00 7.29
CA GLY A 76 -19.96 -11.25 8.10
C GLY A 76 -19.31 -9.96 8.60
N LEU A 77 -18.30 -10.12 9.45
CA LEU A 77 -17.50 -9.00 9.96
C LEU A 77 -16.69 -8.34 8.83
N GLU A 78 -16.33 -9.11 7.81
CA GLU A 78 -15.59 -8.69 6.63
C GLU A 78 -16.29 -7.56 5.90
N VAL A 79 -17.64 -7.59 5.82
CA VAL A 79 -18.45 -6.54 5.18
C VAL A 79 -18.34 -5.24 5.96
N LEU A 80 -18.39 -5.29 7.30
CA LEU A 80 -18.27 -4.12 8.17
C LEU A 80 -16.87 -3.51 8.11
N ILE A 81 -15.83 -4.35 8.17
CA ILE A 81 -14.44 -3.91 8.04
C ILE A 81 -14.20 -3.29 6.66
N ALA A 82 -14.68 -3.92 5.60
CA ALA A 82 -14.55 -3.40 4.25
C ALA A 82 -15.23 -2.04 4.08
N TYR A 83 -16.42 -1.86 4.65
CA TYR A 83 -17.11 -0.59 4.67
C TYR A 83 -16.29 0.49 5.39
N LEU A 84 -15.74 0.18 6.57
CA LEU A 84 -14.94 1.12 7.35
C LEU A 84 -13.70 1.57 6.57
N ILE A 85 -12.95 0.63 6.00
CA ILE A 85 -11.73 0.95 5.25
C ILE A 85 -12.08 1.70 3.95
N ALA A 86 -13.17 1.33 3.28
CA ALA A 86 -13.65 2.08 2.11
C ALA A 86 -13.96 3.54 2.45
N LYS A 87 -14.64 3.78 3.58
CA LYS A 87 -14.95 5.13 4.05
C LYS A 87 -13.71 5.92 4.44
N GLU A 88 -12.76 5.28 5.11
CA GLU A 88 -11.47 5.92 5.42
C GLU A 88 -10.72 6.31 4.14
N ASN A 89 -10.71 5.45 3.12
CA ASN A 89 -10.10 5.76 1.83
C ASN A 89 -10.78 6.94 1.12
N GLU A 90 -12.11 7.01 1.12
CA GLU A 90 -12.86 8.15 0.56
C GLU A 90 -12.50 9.47 1.27
N ILE A 91 -12.41 9.46 2.60
CA ILE A 91 -12.03 10.61 3.41
C ILE A 91 -10.59 11.03 3.09
N ASN A 92 -9.66 10.07 2.99
CA ASN A 92 -8.27 10.33 2.64
C ASN A 92 -8.13 10.92 1.23
N LEU A 93 -8.90 10.42 0.26
CA LEU A 93 -8.91 10.94 -1.10
C LEU A 93 -9.43 12.39 -1.15
N LEU A 94 -10.55 12.67 -0.47
CA LEU A 94 -11.08 14.02 -0.34
C LEU A 94 -10.06 14.95 0.32
N ARG A 95 -9.40 14.50 1.39
CA ARG A 95 -8.34 15.27 2.05
C ARG A 95 -7.20 15.59 1.09
N SER A 96 -6.71 14.62 0.30
CA SER A 96 -5.65 14.85 -0.68
C SER A 96 -6.04 15.90 -1.72
N VAL A 97 -7.28 15.85 -2.22
CA VAL A 97 -7.81 16.85 -3.16
C VAL A 97 -7.91 18.23 -2.52
N LEU A 98 -8.47 18.32 -1.31
CA LEU A 98 -8.64 19.59 -0.60
C LEU A 98 -7.29 20.23 -0.26
N THR A 99 -6.35 19.45 0.28
CA THR A 99 -4.99 19.92 0.56
C THR A 99 -4.31 20.38 -0.72
N GLY A 100 -4.43 19.63 -1.82
CA GLY A 100 -3.88 20.05 -3.11
C GLY A 100 -4.45 21.37 -3.61
N LYS A 101 -5.77 21.57 -3.47
CA LYS A 101 -6.43 22.83 -3.83
C LYS A 101 -6.03 24.01 -2.95
N ILE A 102 -5.94 23.81 -1.63
CA ILE A 102 -5.51 24.85 -0.68
C ILE A 102 -4.08 25.30 -0.97
N ASN A 103 -3.22 24.40 -1.42
CA ASN A 103 -1.83 24.68 -1.78
C ASN A 103 -1.65 25.02 -3.27
N GLU A 104 -2.75 25.32 -4.00
CA GLU A 104 -2.73 25.73 -5.41
C GLU A 104 -1.97 24.76 -6.34
N ILE A 105 -1.95 23.46 -5.99
CA ILE A 105 -1.29 22.44 -6.80
C ILE A 105 -2.08 22.26 -8.10
N PRO A 106 -1.41 22.20 -9.28
CA PRO A 106 -2.07 21.95 -10.55
C PRO A 106 -2.93 20.69 -10.51
N ALA A 107 -4.16 20.79 -11.05
CA ALA A 107 -5.13 19.69 -10.99
C ALA A 107 -4.60 18.37 -11.60
N GLN A 108 -3.74 18.45 -12.61
CA GLN A 108 -3.08 17.28 -13.21
C GLN A 108 -2.16 16.56 -12.21
N MET A 109 -1.34 17.30 -11.46
CA MET A 109 -0.47 16.74 -10.43
C MET A 109 -1.25 16.15 -9.25
N ILE A 110 -2.41 16.74 -8.92
CA ILE A 110 -3.31 16.16 -7.91
C ILE A 110 -3.84 14.81 -8.42
N ARG A 111 -4.30 14.74 -9.68
CA ARG A 111 -4.85 13.52 -10.29
C ARG A 111 -3.86 12.37 -10.34
N GLU A 112 -2.60 12.65 -10.70
CA GLU A 112 -1.52 11.64 -10.73
C GLU A 112 -1.30 10.96 -9.37
N ARG A 113 -1.71 11.60 -8.28
CA ARG A 113 -1.55 11.11 -6.89
C ARG A 113 -2.85 10.56 -6.29
N LEU A 114 -3.93 10.50 -7.06
CA LEU A 114 -5.20 9.99 -6.54
C LEU A 114 -5.15 8.46 -6.46
N ARG A 115 -5.46 7.97 -5.27
CA ARG A 115 -5.68 6.55 -4.99
C ARG A 115 -6.93 6.07 -5.71
N GLU A 116 -7.02 4.76 -5.96
CA GLU A 116 -8.24 4.16 -6.49
C GLU A 116 -9.44 4.39 -5.57
N THR A 117 -10.62 4.45 -6.17
CA THR A 117 -11.89 4.46 -5.43
C THR A 117 -12.34 3.04 -5.12
N PHE A 118 -13.06 2.87 -4.01
CA PHE A 118 -13.61 1.58 -3.62
C PHE A 118 -14.75 1.11 -4.57
N VAL A 119 -15.48 2.06 -5.15
CA VAL A 119 -16.63 1.83 -6.05
C VAL A 119 -16.24 0.98 -7.25
#